data_AF-A0A250VWF3-F1
#
_entry.id   AF-A0A250VWF3-F1
#
_cell.length_a   1.000
_cell.length_b   1.000
_cell.length_c   1.000
_cell.angle_alpha   90.00
_cell.angle_beta   90.00
_cell.angle_gamma   90.00
#
_symmetry.space_group_name_H-M   'P 1'
#
loop_
_entity.id
_entity.type
_entity.pdbx_description
1 polymer ?
#
loop_
_entity_poly.entity_id
_entity_poly.type
_entity_poly.pdbx_seq_one_letter_code
_entity_poly.pdbx_strand_id
1 'polypeptide(L)' 'MEITLDPYMFRALPLDEMVRTVAELGYQYAELSPRDDFMPFFLHPRANDGVWPT' A
#
# COMPACT_ATOMS: atom_id res chain seq x y z
N MET A 1 -3.72 -3.91 -24.15
CA MET A 1 -4.36 -3.05 -23.13
C MET A 1 -4.20 -3.78 -21.82
N GLU A 2 -3.50 -3.18 -20.86
CA GLU A 2 -3.20 -3.82 -19.58
C GLU A 2 -4.23 -3.36 -18.54
N ILE A 3 -4.72 -4.31 -17.74
CA ILE A 3 -5.73 -4.06 -16.69
C ILE A 3 -5.05 -4.35 -15.34
N THR A 4 -5.19 -3.40 -14.41
CA THR A 4 -4.58 -3.43 -13.09
C THR A 4 -5.67 -3.37 -12.02
N LEU A 5 -5.49 -4.10 -10.91
CA LEU A 5 -6.36 -4.03 -9.74
C LEU A 5 -5.69 -3.23 -8.62
N ASP A 6 -6.41 -2.25 -8.04
CA ASP A 6 -6.04 -1.68 -6.73
C ASP A 6 -6.52 -2.64 -5.63
N PRO A 7 -5.61 -3.30 -4.90
CA PRO A 7 -5.98 -4.27 -3.89
C PRO A 7 -6.25 -3.63 -2.53
N TYR A 8 -6.50 -2.32 -2.44
CA TYR A 8 -6.84 -1.65 -1.17
C TYR A 8 -8.04 -2.28 -0.46
N MET A 9 -8.99 -2.86 -1.21
CA MET A 9 -10.09 -3.67 -0.67
C MET A 9 -9.63 -4.89 0.15
N PHE A 10 -8.41 -5.37 -0.09
CA PHE A 10 -7.76 -6.50 0.60
C PHE A 10 -6.70 -6.05 1.61
N ARG A 11 -6.67 -4.77 2.03
CA ARG A 11 -5.64 -4.24 2.95
C ARG A 11 -5.54 -4.92 4.32
N ALA A 12 -6.52 -5.73 4.68
CA ALA A 12 -6.52 -6.49 5.93
C ALA A 12 -5.72 -7.80 5.83
N LEU A 13 -5.43 -8.26 4.60
CA LEU A 13 -4.58 -9.42 4.38
C LEU A 13 -3.10 -9.03 4.52
N PRO A 14 -2.24 -9.94 5.00
CA PRO A 14 -0.80 -9.83 4.82
C PRO A 14 -0.43 -9.58 3.35
N LEU A 15 0.67 -8.85 3.11
CA LEU A 15 1.10 -8.46 1.77
C LEU A 15 1.15 -9.62 0.77
N ASP A 16 1.70 -10.77 1.17
CA ASP A 16 1.86 -11.94 0.31
C ASP A 16 0.51 -12.61 -0.03
N GLU A 17 -0.39 -12.73 0.95
CA GLU A 17 -1.75 -13.23 0.73
C GLU A 17 -2.56 -12.29 -0.19
N MET A 18 -2.38 -10.98 -0.02
CA MET A 18 -3.01 -9.98 -0.86
C MET A 18 -2.54 -10.10 -2.32
N VAL A 19 -1.23 -10.25 -2.57
CA VAL A 19 -0.68 -10.45 -3.92
C VAL A 19 -1.20 -11.75 -4.55
N ARG A 20 -1.27 -12.84 -3.76
CA ARG A 20 -1.85 -14.12 -4.23
C ARG A 20 -3.32 -13.97 -4.62
N THR A 21 -4.11 -13.28 -3.80
CA THR A 21 -5.53 -13.02 -4.07
C THR A 21 -5.71 -12.27 -5.40
N VAL A 22 -4.89 -11.25 -5.66
CA VAL A 22 -4.93 -10.49 -6.93
C VAL A 22 -4.65 -11.42 -8.14
N ALA A 23 -3.65 -12.29 -8.01
CA ALA A 23 -3.31 -13.24 -9.07
C ALA A 23 -4.42 -14.28 -9.29
N GLU A 24 -5.06 -14.79 -8.24
CA GLU A 24 -6.19 -15.73 -8.31
C GLU A 24 -7.44 -15.13 -8.97
N LEU A 25 -7.62 -13.80 -8.85
CA LEU A 25 -8.66 -13.05 -9.56
C LEU A 25 -8.36 -12.85 -11.06
N GLY A 26 -7.17 -13.27 -11.52
CA GLY A 26 -6.76 -13.19 -12.93
C GLY A 26 -6.08 -11.88 -13.33
N TYR A 27 -5.69 -11.04 -12.37
CA TYR A 27 -4.95 -9.82 -12.66
C TYR A 27 -3.44 -10.08 -12.67
N GLN A 28 -2.79 -9.64 -13.74
CA GLN A 28 -1.33 -9.69 -13.88
C GLN A 28 -0.63 -8.55 -13.13
N TYR A 29 -1.32 -7.43 -12.93
CA TYR A 29 -0.78 -6.21 -12.34
C TYR A 29 -1.64 -5.76 -11.15
N ALA A 30 -0.96 -5.24 -10.13
CA ALA A 30 -1.58 -4.62 -8.96
C ALA A 30 -1.08 -3.18 -8.79
N GLU A 31 -1.98 -2.25 -8.51
CA GLU A 31 -1.61 -0.89 -8.12
C GLU A 31 -1.47 -0.85 -6.60
N LEU A 32 -0.23 -0.81 -6.11
CA LEU A 32 0.00 -0.92 -4.68
C LEU A 32 -0.26 0.41 -3.97
N SER A 33 -1.47 0.55 -3.42
CA SER A 33 -1.77 1.63 -2.47
C SER A 33 -0.79 1.60 -1.28
N PRO A 34 -0.39 2.77 -0.75
CA PRO A 34 0.56 2.85 0.34
C PRO A 34 0.18 2.03 1.57
N ARG A 35 1.18 1.38 2.16
CA ARG A 35 1.01 0.46 3.29
C ARG A 35 2.25 0.47 4.17
N ASP A 36 2.02 0.38 5.48
CA ASP A 36 3.04 0.44 6.52
C ASP A 36 3.95 -0.79 6.56
N ASP A 37 3.43 -1.95 6.16
CA ASP A 37 4.14 -3.24 6.12
C ASP A 37 5.08 -3.43 4.91
N PHE A 38 5.00 -2.54 3.90
CA PHE A 38 5.84 -2.58 2.70
C PHE A 38 6.58 -1.26 2.43
N MET A 39 6.00 -0.12 2.79
CA MET A 39 6.54 1.21 2.47
C MET A 39 7.03 1.90 3.76
N PRO A 40 8.34 1.82 4.06
CA PRO A 40 8.90 2.27 5.35
C PRO A 40 8.78 3.78 5.58
N PHE A 41 8.49 4.56 4.53
CA PHE A 41 8.31 6.02 4.60
C PHE A 41 6.89 6.45 5.04
N PHE A 42 5.96 5.51 5.24
CA PHE A 42 4.62 5.81 5.77
C PHE A 42 4.56 5.84 7.31
N LEU A 43 5.68 5.59 8.00
CA LEU A 43 5.73 5.47 9.46
C LEU A 43 5.98 6.78 10.24
N HIS A 44 6.59 7.86 9.67
CA HIS A 44 6.60 9.24 10.26
C HIS A 44 7.43 10.29 9.48
N PRO A 45 7.21 11.63 9.62
CA PRO A 45 6.01 12.40 9.96
C PRO A 45 5.53 13.34 8.83
N ARG A 46 4.29 13.85 8.93
CA ARG A 46 3.90 15.12 8.25
C ARG A 46 4.89 16.20 8.65
N ALA A 47 5.27 17.10 7.73
CA ALA A 47 6.31 18.13 7.84
C ALA A 47 6.19 19.18 8.99
N ASN A 48 5.69 18.82 10.17
CA ASN A 48 5.46 19.74 11.28
C ASN A 48 5.52 19.04 12.65
N ASP A 49 6.70 18.56 13.01
CA ASP A 49 7.12 18.17 14.36
C ASP A 49 8.12 19.17 14.98
N GLY A 50 8.47 20.23 14.25
CA GLY A 50 9.22 21.37 14.78
C GLY A 50 8.30 22.37 15.48
N VAL A 51 8.35 22.41 16.81
CA VAL A 51 7.92 23.59 17.57
C VAL A 51 8.79 24.76 17.10
N TRP A 52 8.19 25.76 16.46
CA TRP A 52 8.86 27.03 16.15
C TRP A 52 9.40 27.63 17.46
N PRO A 53 10.67 28.07 17.54
CA PRO A 53 11.17 28.71 18.74
C PRO A 53 10.45 30.05 18.90
N THR A 54 9.51 30.11 19.85
CA THR A 54 8.96 31.36 20.40
C THR A 54 9.97 32.00 21.33
#